data_AF-D3V9A1-F1
#
_entry.id   AF-D3V9A1-F1
#
_cell.length_a   1.000
_cell.length_b   1.000
_cell.length_c   1.000
_cell.angle_alpha   90.00
_cell.angle_beta   90.00
_cell.angle_gamma   90.00
#
_symmetry.space_group_name_H-M   'P 1'
#
loop_
_entity.id
_entity.type
_entity.pdbx_description
1 polymer ?
#
loop_
_entity_poly.entity_id
_entity_poly.type
_entity_poly.pdbx_seq_one_letter_code
_entity_poly.pdbx_strand_id
1 'polypeptide(L)'
;MSALRNIFRMAGREKLETSPRLSNQALGLSGASRAGTKQAIPDAMFQVVYQKALERDAGFAATLKLARLMGLRSQEAVQCSASLKSWRKQLEQPEPKLHVVFGTKGGRPRQTRVLDVAAVKEAVEQAIAVAEQRGGKLIDKLDLKQAMNYWRTHTTRIGLKGCHSPHSLRYAWAQDALAFYQQNGFSRQETRALVSMDLGHGDGRGRYVERVYSRST
;
A
#
# COMPACT_ATOMS: atom_id res chain seq x y z
N MET A 1 15.29 20.88 7.21
CA MET A 1 16.24 21.53 6.27
C MET A 1 15.71 21.78 4.87
N SER A 2 15.03 20.86 4.19
CA SER A 2 14.52 21.13 2.81
C SER A 2 13.58 22.32 2.72
N ALA A 3 12.62 22.46 3.64
CA ALA A 3 11.68 23.58 3.67
C ALA A 3 12.38 24.93 3.90
N LEU A 4 13.30 24.99 4.88
CA LEU A 4 14.08 26.21 5.18
C LEU A 4 14.95 26.65 3.98
N ARG A 5 15.57 25.71 3.26
CA ARG A 5 16.32 26.02 2.04
C ARG A 5 15.43 26.62 0.95
N ASN A 6 14.24 26.07 0.76
CA ASN A 6 13.26 26.66 -0.16
C ASN A 6 12.85 28.07 0.27
N ILE A 7 12.64 28.32 1.56
CA ILE A 7 12.33 29.66 2.08
C ILE A 7 13.47 30.63 1.79
N PHE A 8 14.73 30.26 2.08
CA PHE A 8 15.88 31.10 1.79
C PHE A 8 16.01 31.42 0.29
N ARG A 9 15.80 30.43 -0.57
CA ARG A 9 15.80 30.63 -2.02
C ARG A 9 14.69 31.57 -2.47
N MET A 10 13.46 31.34 -2.02
CA MET A 10 12.31 32.20 -2.36
C MET A 10 12.48 33.63 -1.85
N ALA A 11 13.25 33.83 -0.79
CA ALA A 11 13.56 35.13 -0.21
C ALA A 11 14.81 35.81 -0.83
N GLY A 12 15.41 35.26 -1.89
CA GLY A 12 16.64 35.81 -2.50
C GLY A 12 17.85 35.76 -1.54
N ARG A 13 17.90 34.75 -0.67
CA ARG A 13 18.96 34.52 0.32
C ARG A 13 19.77 33.27 -0.02
N GLU A 14 20.20 33.13 -1.27
CA GLU A 14 20.93 31.97 -1.79
C GLU A 14 22.23 31.70 -1.01
N LYS A 15 22.88 32.75 -0.49
CA LYS A 15 24.06 32.63 0.38
C LYS A 15 23.78 31.88 1.68
N LEU A 16 22.56 31.97 2.22
CA LEU A 16 22.15 31.20 3.40
C LEU A 16 21.77 29.77 3.01
N GLU A 17 21.19 29.56 1.83
CA GLU A 17 20.84 28.23 1.33
C GLU A 17 22.05 27.29 1.23
N THR A 18 23.16 27.82 0.71
CA THR A 18 24.43 27.09 0.47
C THR A 18 25.42 27.20 1.62
N SER A 19 25.08 27.92 2.69
CA SER A 19 25.97 28.16 3.83
C SER A 19 26.40 26.84 4.50
N PRO A 20 27.72 26.57 4.64
CA PRO A 20 28.21 25.40 5.38
C PRO A 20 27.74 25.34 6.84
N ARG A 21 27.50 26.52 7.45
CA ARG A 21 26.97 26.67 8.82
C ARG A 21 25.51 26.20 8.94
N LEU A 22 24.79 26.11 7.82
CA LEU A 22 23.41 25.63 7.72
C LEU A 22 23.35 24.25 7.04
N SER A 23 24.43 23.47 7.10
CA SER A 23 24.43 22.06 6.70
C SER A 23 23.71 21.20 7.76
N ASN A 24 23.21 20.01 7.35
CA ASN A 24 22.61 19.07 8.32
C ASN A 24 23.61 18.70 9.42
N GLN A 25 24.90 18.59 9.09
CA GLN A 25 25.96 18.27 10.04
C GLN A 25 26.18 19.40 11.04
N ALA A 26 26.34 20.64 10.57
CA ALA A 26 26.55 21.80 11.44
C ALA A 26 25.37 22.04 12.39
N LEU A 27 24.16 21.63 12.00
CA LEU A 27 22.94 21.77 12.79
C LEU A 27 22.64 20.55 13.68
N GLY A 28 23.50 19.52 13.70
CA GLY A 28 23.25 18.28 14.46
C GLY A 28 22.06 17.46 13.94
N LEU A 29 21.62 17.68 12.70
CA LEU A 29 20.48 17.01 12.05
C LEU A 29 20.91 15.83 11.15
N SER A 30 22.19 15.44 11.22
CA SER A 30 22.73 14.26 10.53
C SER A 30 22.17 12.96 11.13
N GLY A 31 22.18 11.87 10.35
CA GLY A 31 21.70 10.55 10.79
C GLY A 31 20.22 10.25 10.52
N ALA A 32 19.44 11.22 10.03
CA ALA A 32 18.06 10.98 9.64
C ALA A 32 17.95 10.00 8.46
N SER A 33 17.17 8.92 8.63
CA SER A 33 17.01 7.88 7.62
C SER A 33 15.66 7.95 6.91
N ARG A 34 15.68 7.87 5.57
CA ARG A 34 14.47 7.76 4.73
C ARG A 34 13.95 6.32 4.59
N ALA A 35 14.59 5.41 5.30
CA ALA A 35 14.26 4.01 5.48
C ALA A 35 12.79 3.73 5.81
N GLY A 36 12.20 4.53 6.69
CA GLY A 36 10.98 4.16 7.40
C GLY A 36 11.22 3.06 8.45
N THR A 37 10.21 2.84 9.30
CA THR A 37 10.23 1.85 10.40
C THR A 37 9.25 0.70 10.17
N LYS A 38 8.60 0.65 9.01
CA LYS A 38 7.63 -0.40 8.67
C LYS A 38 8.33 -1.59 8.02
N GLN A 39 7.76 -2.77 8.22
CA GLN A 39 8.24 -4.04 7.68
C GLN A 39 7.09 -4.78 7.02
N ALA A 40 7.40 -5.71 6.11
CA ALA A 40 6.41 -6.67 5.63
C ALA A 40 5.86 -7.48 6.81
N ILE A 41 4.55 -7.73 6.80
CA ILE A 41 3.95 -8.64 7.78
C ILE A 41 4.29 -10.09 7.38
N PRO A 42 4.82 -10.92 8.29
CA PRO A 42 5.03 -12.34 8.03
C PRO A 42 3.69 -13.06 7.78
N ASP A 43 3.68 -14.07 6.91
CA ASP A 43 2.43 -14.77 6.56
C ASP A 43 1.77 -15.44 7.77
N ALA A 44 2.53 -16.03 8.69
CA ALA A 44 2.00 -16.59 9.93
C ALA A 44 1.28 -15.52 10.78
N MET A 45 1.83 -14.31 10.86
CA MET A 45 1.19 -13.20 11.55
C MET A 45 -0.05 -12.71 10.79
N PHE A 46 0.01 -12.68 9.45
CA PHE A 46 -1.15 -12.34 8.62
C PHE A 46 -2.32 -13.29 8.86
N GLN A 47 -2.08 -14.60 8.93
CA GLN A 47 -3.15 -15.57 9.20
C GLN A 47 -3.83 -15.32 10.55
N VAL A 48 -3.04 -15.06 11.61
CA VAL A 48 -3.59 -14.75 12.95
C VAL A 48 -4.45 -13.49 12.92
N VAL A 49 -3.99 -12.40 12.29
CA VAL A 49 -4.78 -11.16 12.24
C VAL A 49 -5.99 -11.27 11.31
N TYR A 50 -5.89 -12.07 10.25
CA TYR A 50 -7.01 -12.33 9.34
C TYR A 50 -8.12 -13.14 10.03
N GLN A 51 -7.76 -14.15 10.84
CA GLN A 51 -8.73 -14.89 11.64
C GLN A 51 -9.47 -13.99 12.64
N LYS A 52 -8.75 -13.11 13.35
CA LYS A 52 -9.36 -12.09 14.23
C LYS A 52 -10.26 -11.12 13.47
N ALA A 53 -9.95 -10.81 12.21
CA ALA A 53 -10.79 -9.97 11.38
C ALA A 53 -12.08 -10.70 10.98
N LEU A 54 -12.00 -12.00 10.64
CA LEU A 54 -13.17 -12.85 10.32
C LEU A 54 -14.14 -12.94 11.50
N GLU A 55 -13.62 -13.19 12.71
CA GLU A 55 -14.41 -13.22 13.95
C GLU A 55 -15.10 -11.88 14.25
N ARG A 56 -14.51 -10.77 13.76
CA ARG A 56 -14.98 -9.43 14.05
C ARG A 56 -16.06 -8.94 13.09
N ASP A 57 -15.78 -9.01 11.79
CA ASP A 57 -16.66 -8.51 10.74
C ASP A 57 -16.22 -9.03 9.36
N ALA A 58 -17.12 -9.69 8.63
CA ALA A 58 -16.82 -10.29 7.33
C ALA A 58 -16.34 -9.25 6.29
N GLY A 59 -16.92 -8.05 6.28
CA GLY A 59 -16.53 -6.99 5.35
C GLY A 59 -15.16 -6.39 5.67
N PHE A 60 -14.85 -6.26 6.95
CA PHE A 60 -13.51 -5.89 7.42
C PHE A 60 -12.47 -6.94 7.03
N ALA A 61 -12.77 -8.23 7.21
CA ALA A 61 -11.90 -9.32 6.80
C ALA A 61 -11.67 -9.33 5.28
N ALA A 62 -12.73 -9.19 4.47
CA ALA A 62 -12.62 -9.10 3.02
C ALA A 62 -11.75 -7.90 2.58
N THR A 63 -11.94 -6.75 3.22
CA THR A 63 -11.12 -5.54 3.00
C THR A 63 -9.65 -5.81 3.32
N LEU A 64 -9.36 -6.54 4.40
CA LEU A 64 -8.02 -6.91 4.83
C LEU A 64 -7.33 -7.88 3.85
N LYS A 65 -8.04 -8.92 3.41
CA LYS A 65 -7.55 -9.92 2.44
C LYS A 65 -7.21 -9.25 1.10
N LEU A 66 -8.10 -8.41 0.57
CA LEU A 66 -7.84 -7.66 -0.67
C LEU A 66 -6.65 -6.70 -0.52
N ALA A 67 -6.48 -6.05 0.63
CA ALA A 67 -5.33 -5.19 0.87
C ALA A 67 -4.00 -5.95 0.85
N ARG A 68 -3.96 -7.18 1.38
CA ARG A 68 -2.78 -8.07 1.36
C ARG A 68 -2.49 -8.62 -0.03
N LEU A 69 -3.51 -9.02 -0.78
CA LEU A 69 -3.35 -9.67 -2.09
C LEU A 69 -3.06 -8.69 -3.24
N MET A 70 -3.43 -7.42 -3.10
CA MET A 70 -3.29 -6.41 -4.15
C MET A 70 -2.44 -5.19 -3.75
N GLY A 71 -1.81 -5.27 -2.57
CA GLY A 71 -0.98 -4.20 -2.03
C GLY A 71 -1.72 -2.87 -1.90
N LEU A 72 -3.00 -2.87 -1.51
CA LEU A 72 -3.79 -1.64 -1.44
C LEU A 72 -3.31 -0.71 -0.31
N ARG A 73 -3.42 0.60 -0.52
CA ARG A 73 -3.36 1.58 0.58
C ARG A 73 -4.64 1.47 1.42
N SER A 74 -4.59 1.87 2.69
CA SER A 74 -5.76 1.83 3.58
C SER A 74 -7.04 2.42 2.95
N GLN A 75 -6.93 3.57 2.30
CA GLN A 75 -8.09 4.22 1.68
C GLN A 75 -8.51 3.57 0.34
N GLU A 76 -7.58 2.97 -0.40
CA GLU A 76 -7.89 2.14 -1.58
C GLU A 76 -8.65 0.88 -1.13
N ALA A 77 -8.22 0.24 -0.04
CA ALA A 77 -8.88 -0.92 0.54
C ALA A 77 -10.30 -0.57 1.02
N VAL A 78 -10.46 0.49 1.80
CA VAL A 78 -11.79 0.92 2.32
C VAL A 78 -12.78 1.24 1.20
N GLN A 79 -12.32 1.71 0.04
CA GLN A 79 -13.19 2.08 -1.10
C GLN A 79 -13.21 1.05 -2.22
N CYS A 80 -12.54 -0.10 -2.07
CA CYS A 80 -12.40 -1.08 -3.16
C CYS A 80 -13.74 -1.71 -3.59
N SER A 81 -14.76 -1.68 -2.73
CA SER A 81 -16.08 -2.25 -3.01
C SER A 81 -16.71 -1.67 -4.28
N ALA A 82 -16.43 -0.39 -4.58
CA ALA A 82 -16.89 0.29 -5.78
C ALA A 82 -16.28 -0.25 -7.10
N SER A 83 -15.21 -1.04 -7.03
CA SER A 83 -14.52 -1.58 -8.21
C SER A 83 -14.65 -3.11 -8.36
N LEU A 84 -15.25 -3.82 -7.40
CA LEU A 84 -15.26 -5.29 -7.38
C LEU A 84 -15.85 -5.92 -8.65
N LYS A 85 -16.97 -5.39 -9.16
CA LYS A 85 -17.60 -5.91 -10.39
C LYS A 85 -16.70 -5.75 -11.62
N SER A 86 -15.95 -4.66 -11.69
CA SER A 86 -14.97 -4.42 -12.76
C SER A 86 -13.74 -5.29 -12.58
N TRP A 87 -13.27 -5.50 -11.35
CA TRP A 87 -12.16 -6.40 -11.05
C TRP A 87 -12.49 -7.85 -11.41
N ARG A 88 -13.71 -8.31 -11.12
CA ARG A 88 -14.19 -9.64 -11.53
C ARG A 88 -14.02 -9.86 -13.03
N LYS A 89 -14.47 -8.91 -13.86
CA LYS A 89 -14.30 -8.99 -15.33
C LYS A 89 -12.83 -8.93 -15.75
N GLN A 90 -12.02 -8.11 -15.09
CA GLN A 90 -10.59 -8.00 -15.40
C GLN A 90 -9.81 -9.28 -15.09
N LEU A 91 -10.25 -10.07 -14.11
CA LEU A 91 -9.66 -11.35 -13.75
C LEU A 91 -9.91 -12.47 -14.78
N GLU A 92 -10.82 -12.26 -15.74
CA GLU A 92 -11.06 -13.20 -16.85
C GLU A 92 -10.02 -13.04 -17.97
N GLN A 93 -9.27 -11.94 -17.97
CA GLN A 93 -8.24 -11.68 -18.98
C GLN A 93 -6.98 -12.52 -18.70
N PRO A 94 -6.26 -12.94 -19.75
CA PRO A 94 -4.91 -13.45 -19.60
C PRO A 94 -4.05 -12.42 -18.85
N GLU A 95 -3.23 -12.88 -17.91
CA GLU A 95 -2.25 -12.01 -17.25
C GLU A 95 -2.84 -10.75 -16.58
N PRO A 96 -3.87 -10.89 -15.73
CA PRO A 96 -4.75 -9.79 -15.36
C PRO A 96 -4.04 -8.68 -14.57
N LYS A 97 -4.44 -7.44 -14.88
CA LYS A 97 -4.07 -6.23 -14.13
C LYS A 97 -5.33 -5.54 -13.67
N LEU A 98 -5.44 -5.27 -12.36
CA LEU A 98 -6.61 -4.65 -11.77
C LEU A 98 -6.44 -3.14 -11.66
N HIS A 99 -7.48 -2.40 -12.05
CA HIS A 99 -7.48 -0.93 -12.00
C HIS A 99 -7.92 -0.44 -10.63
N VAL A 100 -7.04 0.24 -9.90
CA VAL A 100 -7.35 0.91 -8.64
C VAL A 100 -7.58 2.40 -8.92
N VAL A 101 -8.86 2.81 -8.90
CA VAL A 101 -9.29 4.17 -9.27
C VAL A 101 -9.82 4.98 -8.09
N PHE A 102 -10.26 4.33 -7.00
CA PHE A 102 -10.75 4.98 -5.80
C PHE A 102 -9.75 4.93 -4.65
N GLY A 103 -9.67 6.02 -3.87
CA GLY A 103 -8.80 6.11 -2.69
C GLY A 103 -7.31 6.24 -2.98
N THR A 104 -6.94 6.46 -4.24
CA THR A 104 -5.56 6.63 -4.67
C THR A 104 -4.98 7.95 -4.17
N LYS A 105 -3.68 7.96 -3.92
CA LYS A 105 -2.99 9.16 -3.45
C LYS A 105 -2.96 10.21 -4.57
N GLY A 106 -3.51 11.39 -4.29
CA GLY A 106 -3.53 12.50 -5.24
C GLY A 106 -4.48 12.29 -6.43
N GLY A 107 -5.44 11.37 -6.31
CA GLY A 107 -6.47 11.12 -7.34
C GLY A 107 -5.95 10.45 -8.62
N ARG A 108 -4.71 9.95 -8.63
CA ARG A 108 -4.12 9.32 -9.81
C ARG A 108 -4.44 7.82 -9.83
N PRO A 109 -5.12 7.28 -10.85
CA PRO A 109 -5.38 5.86 -10.94
C PRO A 109 -4.06 5.07 -11.10
N ARG A 110 -4.06 3.82 -10.66
CA ARG A 110 -2.96 2.87 -10.89
C ARG A 110 -3.49 1.52 -11.33
N GLN A 111 -2.68 0.77 -12.05
CA GLN A 111 -2.91 -0.65 -12.28
C GLN A 111 -2.04 -1.46 -11.32
N THR A 112 -2.48 -2.66 -10.96
CA THR A 112 -1.72 -3.58 -10.12
C THR A 112 -1.74 -4.96 -10.75
N ARG A 113 -0.57 -5.58 -10.91
CA ARG A 113 -0.47 -6.98 -11.33
C ARG A 113 -1.13 -7.90 -10.29
N VAL A 114 -1.84 -8.90 -10.78
CA VAL A 114 -2.36 -10.01 -9.98
C VAL A 114 -1.29 -11.09 -9.90
N LEU A 115 -0.81 -11.38 -8.69
CA LEU A 115 0.27 -12.34 -8.45
C LEU A 115 -0.26 -13.78 -8.39
N ASP A 116 -1.44 -13.96 -7.76
CA ASP A 116 -2.17 -15.21 -7.68
C ASP A 116 -3.62 -14.95 -8.12
N VAL A 117 -3.95 -15.43 -9.32
CA VAL A 117 -5.26 -15.21 -9.93
C VAL A 117 -6.36 -15.93 -9.17
N ALA A 118 -6.09 -17.15 -8.69
CA ALA A 118 -7.08 -17.96 -7.98
C ALA A 118 -7.43 -17.31 -6.63
N ALA A 119 -6.42 -16.95 -5.84
CA ALA A 119 -6.64 -16.32 -4.53
C ALA A 119 -7.33 -14.96 -4.64
N VAL A 120 -6.97 -14.15 -5.64
CA VAL A 120 -7.61 -12.85 -5.86
C VAL A 120 -9.04 -13.01 -6.35
N LYS A 121 -9.33 -13.97 -7.23
CA LYS A 121 -10.69 -14.26 -7.69
C LYS A 121 -11.59 -14.69 -6.52
N GLU A 122 -11.11 -15.61 -5.69
CA GLU A 122 -11.84 -16.03 -4.49
C GLU A 122 -12.12 -14.85 -3.54
N ALA A 123 -11.11 -14.01 -3.28
CA ALA A 123 -11.26 -12.83 -2.42
C ALA A 123 -12.24 -11.79 -3.00
N VAL A 124 -12.25 -11.59 -4.32
CA VAL A 124 -13.17 -10.68 -5.01
C VAL A 124 -14.61 -11.21 -4.93
N GLU A 125 -14.85 -12.50 -5.18
CA GLU A 125 -16.21 -13.07 -5.08
C GLU A 125 -16.74 -13.01 -3.64
N GLN A 126 -15.92 -13.35 -2.64
CA GLN A 126 -16.27 -13.20 -1.22
C GLN A 126 -16.62 -11.75 -0.87
N ALA A 127 -15.83 -10.79 -1.37
CA ALA A 127 -16.09 -9.38 -1.15
C ALA A 127 -17.38 -8.91 -1.84
N ILE A 128 -17.70 -9.41 -3.04
CA ILE A 128 -18.95 -9.11 -3.74
C ILE A 128 -20.15 -9.59 -2.92
N ALA A 129 -20.13 -10.86 -2.46
CA ALA A 129 -21.20 -11.43 -1.66
C ALA A 129 -21.47 -10.62 -0.37
N VAL A 130 -20.42 -10.21 0.33
CA VAL A 130 -20.55 -9.37 1.54
C VAL A 130 -21.07 -7.97 1.20
N ALA A 131 -20.57 -7.36 0.11
CA ALA A 131 -20.99 -6.02 -0.30
C ALA A 131 -22.47 -5.99 -0.72
N GLU A 132 -22.96 -7.01 -1.41
CA GLU A 132 -24.37 -7.10 -1.84
C GLU A 132 -25.34 -7.13 -0.66
N GLN A 133 -24.97 -7.80 0.44
CA GLN A 133 -25.75 -7.81 1.69
C GLN A 133 -25.74 -6.47 2.44
N ARG A 134 -24.85 -5.54 2.06
CA ARG A 134 -24.56 -4.29 2.77
C ARG A 134 -24.68 -3.06 1.88
N GLY A 135 -25.56 -3.11 0.88
CA GLY A 135 -25.82 -1.98 -0.01
C GLY A 135 -24.59 -1.51 -0.80
N GLY A 136 -23.69 -2.44 -1.16
CA GLY A 136 -22.47 -2.17 -1.93
C GLY A 136 -21.23 -1.80 -1.10
N LYS A 137 -21.29 -1.90 0.22
CA LYS A 137 -20.18 -1.54 1.12
C LYS A 137 -19.58 -2.76 1.81
N LEU A 138 -18.24 -2.82 1.88
CA LEU A 138 -17.58 -3.79 2.76
C LEU A 138 -17.59 -3.32 4.21
N ILE A 139 -17.14 -2.10 4.46
CA ILE A 139 -17.24 -1.43 5.76
C ILE A 139 -18.47 -0.53 5.73
N ASP A 140 -19.58 -1.02 6.26
CA ASP A 140 -20.83 -0.27 6.26
C ASP A 140 -20.83 0.82 7.34
N LYS A 141 -20.47 2.02 6.87
CA LYS A 141 -20.53 3.27 7.62
C LYS A 141 -21.16 4.34 6.73
N LEU A 142 -21.66 5.40 7.38
CA LEU A 142 -22.41 6.46 6.71
C LEU A 142 -21.56 7.20 5.68
N ASP A 143 -20.30 7.49 6.02
CA ASP A 143 -19.37 8.22 5.16
C ASP A 143 -17.95 7.63 5.20
N LEU A 144 -17.10 8.14 4.29
CA LEU A 144 -15.71 7.70 4.16
C LEU A 144 -14.88 7.97 5.42
N LYS A 145 -15.12 9.08 6.14
CA LYS A 145 -14.38 9.43 7.36
C LYS A 145 -14.64 8.37 8.43
N GLN A 146 -15.90 7.97 8.61
CA GLN A 146 -16.30 6.93 9.55
C GLN A 146 -15.78 5.55 9.13
N ALA A 147 -15.82 5.21 7.84
CA ALA A 147 -15.25 3.96 7.33
C ALA A 147 -13.72 3.89 7.56
N MET A 148 -13.01 4.98 7.32
CA MET A 148 -11.56 5.09 7.57
C MET A 148 -11.22 5.02 9.06
N ASN A 149 -12.05 5.63 9.93
CA ASN A 149 -11.90 5.51 11.38
C ASN A 149 -12.15 4.08 11.85
N TYR A 150 -13.19 3.43 11.31
CA TYR A 150 -13.45 2.02 11.58
C TYR A 150 -12.25 1.16 11.18
N TRP A 151 -11.72 1.32 9.97
CA TRP A 151 -10.52 0.60 9.50
C TRP A 151 -9.33 0.78 10.45
N ARG A 152 -8.98 2.04 10.79
CA ARG A 152 -7.84 2.34 11.66
C ARG A 152 -7.98 1.71 13.04
N THR A 153 -9.16 1.84 13.65
CA THR A 153 -9.44 1.30 14.97
C THR A 153 -9.36 -0.22 14.97
N HIS A 154 -10.01 -0.88 14.01
CA HIS A 154 -10.12 -2.34 14.01
C HIS A 154 -8.83 -3.03 13.59
N THR A 155 -8.08 -2.47 12.64
CA THR A 155 -6.74 -2.98 12.32
C THR A 155 -5.79 -2.90 13.52
N THR A 156 -5.86 -1.80 14.29
CA THR A 156 -5.07 -1.69 15.54
C THR A 156 -5.51 -2.75 16.56
N ARG A 157 -6.82 -2.98 16.74
CA ARG A 157 -7.37 -3.96 17.69
C ARG A 157 -6.97 -5.41 17.37
N ILE A 158 -6.86 -5.77 16.10
CA ILE A 158 -6.41 -7.13 15.71
C ILE A 158 -4.88 -7.30 15.78
N GLY A 159 -4.13 -6.25 16.09
CA GLY A 159 -2.68 -6.31 16.31
C GLY A 159 -1.81 -5.67 15.23
N LEU A 160 -2.39 -5.02 14.21
CA LEU A 160 -1.63 -4.31 13.19
C LEU A 160 -1.17 -2.94 13.71
N LYS A 161 -0.05 -2.94 14.44
CA LYS A 161 0.56 -1.76 15.08
C LYS A 161 2.08 -1.73 14.89
N GLY A 162 2.72 -0.61 15.24
CA GLY A 162 4.19 -0.50 15.17
C GLY A 162 4.75 -0.74 13.76
N CYS A 163 5.79 -1.56 13.64
CA CYS A 163 6.39 -1.95 12.37
C CYS A 163 5.41 -2.70 11.44
N HIS A 164 4.51 -3.52 12.02
CA HIS A 164 3.45 -4.26 11.32
C HIS A 164 2.10 -3.53 11.34
N SER A 165 2.10 -2.20 11.18
CA SER A 165 0.86 -1.41 10.96
C SER A 165 0.10 -1.86 9.69
N PRO A 166 -1.12 -1.39 9.38
CA PRO A 166 -1.86 -1.81 8.18
C PRO A 166 -1.09 -1.68 6.87
N HIS A 167 -0.18 -0.70 6.80
CA HIS A 167 0.68 -0.50 5.63
C HIS A 167 1.70 -1.63 5.39
N SER A 168 1.91 -2.50 6.38
CA SER A 168 2.76 -3.71 6.27
C SER A 168 2.19 -4.76 5.32
N LEU A 169 0.86 -4.80 5.12
CA LEU A 169 0.20 -5.68 4.13
C LEU A 169 0.69 -5.36 2.72
N ARG A 170 0.82 -4.06 2.43
CA ARG A 170 1.38 -3.56 1.19
C ARG A 170 2.88 -3.79 1.07
N TYR A 171 3.59 -3.91 2.19
CA TYR A 171 5.00 -4.31 2.18
C TYR A 171 5.15 -5.77 1.82
N ALA A 172 4.34 -6.65 2.42
CA ALA A 172 4.32 -8.07 2.08
C ALA A 172 3.98 -8.26 0.60
N TRP A 173 2.92 -7.62 0.10
CA TRP A 173 2.60 -7.67 -1.33
C TRP A 173 3.76 -7.22 -2.23
N ALA A 174 4.47 -6.16 -1.86
CA ALA A 174 5.58 -5.67 -2.67
C ALA A 174 6.76 -6.65 -2.69
N GLN A 175 7.01 -7.38 -1.59
CA GLN A 175 8.03 -8.44 -1.56
C GLN A 175 7.63 -9.62 -2.44
N ASP A 176 6.37 -10.04 -2.36
CA ASP A 176 5.82 -11.08 -3.24
C ASP A 176 5.92 -10.67 -4.72
N ALA A 177 5.60 -9.41 -5.04
CA ALA A 177 5.68 -8.90 -6.41
C ALA A 177 7.13 -8.85 -6.92
N LEU A 178 8.09 -8.48 -6.06
CA LEU A 178 9.52 -8.51 -6.43
C LEU A 178 9.95 -9.94 -6.77
N ALA A 179 9.58 -10.92 -5.94
CA ALA A 179 9.88 -12.33 -6.18
C ALA A 179 9.18 -12.84 -7.46
N PHE A 180 7.91 -12.51 -7.64
CA PHE A 180 7.13 -12.86 -8.83
C PHE A 180 7.82 -12.40 -10.11
N TYR A 181 8.16 -11.12 -10.23
CA TYR A 181 8.82 -10.63 -11.45
C TYR A 181 10.20 -11.25 -11.66
N GLN A 182 10.99 -11.47 -10.61
CA GLN A 182 12.29 -12.13 -10.74
C GLN A 182 12.16 -13.58 -11.23
N GLN A 183 11.20 -14.33 -10.71
CA GLN A 183 10.93 -15.70 -11.14
C GLN A 183 10.44 -15.77 -12.58
N ASN A 184 9.80 -14.71 -13.08
CA ASN A 184 9.39 -14.56 -14.47
C ASN A 184 10.50 -14.01 -15.39
N GLY A 185 11.77 -13.99 -14.93
CA GLY A 185 12.93 -13.68 -15.76
C GLY A 185 13.24 -12.19 -15.94
N PHE A 186 12.52 -11.29 -15.26
CA PHE A 186 12.80 -9.85 -15.35
C PHE A 186 14.10 -9.49 -14.63
N SER A 187 14.84 -8.55 -15.20
CA SER A 187 16.05 -8.05 -14.54
C SER A 187 15.73 -7.41 -13.19
N ARG A 188 16.74 -7.30 -12.32
CA ARG A 188 16.62 -6.63 -11.02
C ARG A 188 16.14 -5.17 -11.17
N GLN A 189 16.56 -4.48 -12.23
CA GLN A 189 16.17 -3.11 -12.52
C GLN A 189 14.70 -3.01 -12.97
N GLU A 190 14.30 -3.84 -13.93
CA GLU A 190 12.92 -3.86 -14.44
C GLU A 190 11.93 -4.30 -13.37
N THR A 191 12.26 -5.35 -12.61
CA THR A 191 11.46 -5.82 -11.47
C THR A 191 11.09 -4.65 -10.53
N ARG A 192 12.08 -3.81 -10.18
CA ARG A 192 11.84 -2.67 -9.28
C ARG A 192 11.00 -1.59 -9.92
N ALA A 193 11.18 -1.34 -11.22
CA ALA A 193 10.38 -0.37 -11.95
C ALA A 193 8.93 -0.84 -12.05
N LEU A 194 8.69 -2.12 -12.37
CA LEU A 194 7.37 -2.75 -12.44
C LEU A 194 6.65 -2.70 -11.10
N VAL A 195 7.27 -3.17 -10.01
CA VAL A 195 6.68 -3.07 -8.66
C VAL A 195 6.43 -1.62 -8.27
N SER A 196 7.31 -0.69 -8.66
CA SER A 196 7.10 0.73 -8.41
C SER A 196 5.88 1.28 -9.17
N MET A 197 5.67 0.84 -10.41
CA MET A 197 4.51 1.17 -11.24
C MET A 197 3.23 0.58 -10.66
N ASP A 198 3.24 -0.70 -10.25
CA ASP A 198 2.08 -1.34 -9.62
C ASP A 198 1.68 -0.61 -8.33
N LEU A 199 2.66 -0.18 -7.53
CA LEU A 199 2.44 0.63 -6.34
C LEU A 199 1.95 2.07 -6.68
N GLY A 200 1.94 2.48 -7.94
CA GLY A 200 1.55 3.82 -8.37
C GLY A 200 2.56 4.89 -7.91
N HIS A 201 3.85 4.56 -7.90
CA HIS A 201 4.94 5.51 -7.61
C HIS A 201 5.61 6.07 -8.87
N GLY A 202 5.33 5.50 -10.05
CA GLY A 202 6.09 5.76 -11.28
C GLY A 202 7.34 4.88 -11.39
N ASP A 203 7.91 4.79 -12.58
CA ASP A 203 9.08 3.98 -12.93
C ASP A 203 10.37 4.48 -12.26
N GLY A 204 10.53 5.80 -12.11
CA GLY A 204 11.70 6.44 -11.50
C GLY A 204 11.92 6.19 -10.00
N ARG A 205 11.10 5.33 -9.37
CA ARG A 205 11.11 5.06 -7.91
C ARG A 205 11.54 3.64 -7.55
N GLY A 206 12.12 2.87 -8.48
CA GLY A 206 12.63 1.52 -8.20
C GLY A 206 13.65 1.43 -7.05
N ARG A 207 14.59 2.38 -6.93
CA ARG A 207 15.52 2.46 -5.77
C ARG A 207 14.80 2.68 -4.44
N TYR A 208 13.67 3.38 -4.45
CA TYR A 208 12.85 3.56 -3.26
C TYR A 208 12.13 2.27 -2.88
N VAL A 209 11.64 1.51 -3.86
CA VAL A 209 11.05 0.17 -3.63
C VAL A 209 12.06 -0.74 -2.93
N GLU A 210 13.27 -0.87 -3.46
CA GLU A 210 14.32 -1.66 -2.80
C GLU A 210 14.61 -1.17 -1.38
N ARG A 211 14.89 0.13 -1.21
CA ARG A 211 15.29 0.65 0.10
C ARG A 211 14.24 0.48 1.19
N VAL A 212 12.97 0.54 0.83
CA VAL A 212 11.85 0.63 1.78
C VAL A 212 11.05 -0.66 1.86
N TYR A 213 10.71 -1.27 0.73
CA TYR A 213 9.83 -2.43 0.66
C TYR A 213 10.57 -3.77 0.70
N SER A 214 11.80 -3.86 0.18
CA SER A 214 12.55 -5.13 0.12
C SER A 214 13.41 -5.39 1.36
N ARG A 215 13.07 -4.80 2.52
CA ARG A 215 13.78 -5.06 3.77
C ARG A 215 13.36 -6.40 4.32
N SER A 216 14.29 -7.35 4.37
CA SER A 216 14.18 -8.52 5.23
C SER A 216 14.29 -8.07 6.69
N THR A 217 13.48 -8.67 7.57
CA THR A 217 13.64 -8.57 9.02
C THR A 217 14.99 -9.10 9.46
#